data_AF-A0A524IJV6-F1
#
_entry.id   AF-A0A524IJV6-F1
#
_cell.length_a   1.000
_cell.length_b   1.000
_cell.length_c   1.000
_cell.angle_alpha   90.00
_cell.angle_beta   90.00
_cell.angle_gamma   90.00
#
_symmetry.space_group_name_H-M   'P 1'
#
loop_
_entity.id
_entity.type
_entity.pdbx_description
1 polymer ?
#
loop_
_entity_poly.entity_id
_entity_poly.type
_entity_poly.pdbx_seq_one_letter_code
_entity_poly.pdbx_strand_id
1 'polypeptide(L)'
;RDIYRSLLAEKKQFVYLTNVDNLGSTIDPVSLAILALSGKQAGFDFSFKTPYDTKGGILVENDKGRLTCADIGAAVSREQVREQEEAGKTLLFNCATGLFDLPFLCSHLDEIINNLPLRISEQHKDAGNYSQTEQITWEVLGLLDDFLVFAVEKSMRFLPSKVLIENFMASGIGLEESSKINGTLDSESGAYIKNLHAGLRRALLQEYGLAEAEGVWLPADSGL
;
A
#
# COMPACT_ATOMS: atom_id res chain seq x y z
N ARG A 1 0.95 17.59 12.77
CA ARG A 1 2.21 18.37 12.94
C ARG A 1 2.84 18.10 14.29
N ASP A 2 2.09 18.27 15.38
CA ASP A 2 2.64 18.16 16.75
C ASP A 2 3.10 16.75 17.12
N ILE A 3 2.40 15.71 16.65
CA ILE A 3 2.80 14.31 16.86
C ILE A 3 4.22 14.06 16.33
N TYR A 4 4.49 14.42 15.07
CA TYR A 4 5.82 14.24 14.47
C TYR A 4 6.90 15.03 15.20
N ARG A 5 6.61 16.27 15.60
CA ARG A 5 7.54 17.10 16.39
C ARG A 5 7.81 16.52 17.77
N SER A 6 6.80 15.94 18.43
CA SER A 6 6.95 15.23 19.71
C SER A 6 7.84 14.00 19.56
N LEU A 7 7.57 13.17 18.54
CA LEU A 7 8.40 11.99 18.24
C LEU A 7 9.86 12.38 17.98
N LEU A 8 10.09 13.49 17.28
CA LEU A 8 11.45 14.00 17.04
C LEU A 8 12.10 14.51 18.34
N ALA A 9 11.35 15.19 19.22
CA ALA A 9 11.82 15.60 20.53
C ALA A 9 12.22 14.40 21.41
N GLU A 10 11.50 13.27 21.27
CA GLU A 10 11.81 11.97 21.86
C GLU A 10 12.95 11.21 21.15
N LYS A 11 13.69 11.88 20.27
CA LYS A 11 14.85 11.33 19.53
C LYS A 11 14.50 10.20 18.56
N LYS A 12 13.23 10.04 18.16
CA LYS A 12 12.89 9.20 17.02
C LYS A 12 13.46 9.84 15.75
N GLN A 13 13.96 9.03 14.82
CA GLN A 13 14.61 9.50 13.60
C GLN A 13 13.84 9.12 12.34
N PHE A 14 13.01 8.09 12.42
CA PHE A 14 12.24 7.60 11.28
C PHE A 14 10.80 7.34 11.70
N VAL A 15 9.89 7.46 10.74
CA VAL A 15 8.47 7.13 10.94
C VAL A 15 7.95 6.34 9.74
N TYR A 16 7.27 5.24 10.03
CA TYR A 16 6.44 4.55 9.05
C TYR A 16 5.04 5.16 9.07
N LEU A 17 4.56 5.53 7.89
CA LEU A 17 3.16 5.85 7.63
C LEU A 17 2.59 4.72 6.78
N THR A 18 1.52 4.09 7.25
CA THR A 18 0.92 2.95 6.56
C THR A 18 -0.60 3.03 6.60
N ASN A 19 -1.23 2.33 5.67
CA ASN A 19 -2.67 2.11 5.67
C ASN A 19 -3.06 1.09 6.76
N VAL A 20 -4.03 1.44 7.62
CA VAL A 20 -4.52 0.56 8.70
C VAL A 20 -5.11 -0.76 8.17
N ASP A 21 -5.66 -0.72 6.96
CA ASP A 21 -6.24 -1.86 6.26
C ASP A 21 -5.19 -2.71 5.51
N ASN A 22 -3.89 -2.37 5.59
CA ASN A 22 -2.80 -3.18 5.06
C ASN A 22 -2.14 -4.01 6.16
N LEU A 23 -2.53 -5.29 6.28
CA LEU A 23 -1.96 -6.23 7.25
C LEU A 23 -0.51 -6.65 6.94
N GLY A 24 -0.02 -6.37 5.74
CA GLY A 24 1.38 -6.59 5.36
C GLY A 24 2.30 -5.44 5.76
N SER A 25 1.75 -4.33 6.27
CA SER A 25 2.52 -3.12 6.59
C SER A 25 3.22 -3.18 7.95
N THR A 26 4.21 -4.06 8.07
CA THR A 26 5.03 -4.18 9.29
C THR A 26 6.33 -3.38 9.18
N ILE A 27 7.06 -3.24 10.28
CA ILE A 27 8.39 -2.60 10.24
C ILE A 27 9.34 -3.54 9.52
N ASP A 28 10.00 -3.06 8.47
CA ASP A 28 11.09 -3.79 7.81
C ASP A 28 12.45 -3.20 8.21
N PRO A 29 13.23 -3.90 9.05
CA PRO A 29 14.56 -3.43 9.46
C PRO A 29 15.51 -3.20 8.29
N VAL A 30 15.37 -3.94 7.18
CA VAL A 30 16.24 -3.80 6.02
C VAL A 30 15.96 -2.50 5.28
N SER A 31 14.69 -2.22 4.95
CA SER A 31 14.29 -0.94 4.37
C SER A 31 14.67 0.26 5.24
N LEU A 32 14.51 0.11 6.58
CA LEU A 32 14.95 1.13 7.55
C LEU A 32 16.44 1.39 7.48
N ALA A 33 17.26 0.33 7.48
CA ALA A 33 18.71 0.45 7.38
C ALA A 33 19.14 1.08 6.06
N ILE A 34 18.53 0.68 4.94
CA ILE A 34 18.82 1.25 3.62
C ILE A 34 18.53 2.75 3.62
N LEU A 35 17.36 3.18 4.11
CA LEU A 35 17.04 4.60 4.18
C LEU A 35 18.06 5.36 5.04
N ALA A 36 18.31 4.86 6.25
CA ALA A 36 19.22 5.49 7.22
C ALA A 36 20.65 5.64 6.67
N LEU A 37 21.14 4.65 5.93
CA LEU A 37 22.48 4.67 5.33
C LEU A 37 22.54 5.49 4.04
N SER A 38 21.43 5.62 3.31
CA SER A 38 21.38 6.35 2.04
C SER A 38 21.35 7.87 2.21
N GLY A 39 20.88 8.37 3.38
CA GLY A 39 20.66 9.79 3.61
C GLY A 39 19.49 10.38 2.82
N LYS A 40 18.63 9.54 2.23
CA LYS A 40 17.45 9.97 1.45
C LYS A 40 16.32 10.43 2.35
N GLN A 41 15.39 11.20 1.78
CA GLN A 41 14.31 11.87 2.52
C GLN A 41 13.22 10.88 2.95
N ALA A 42 12.95 9.88 2.11
CA ALA A 42 11.95 8.85 2.36
C ALA A 42 12.18 7.60 1.49
N GLY A 43 11.46 6.54 1.79
CA GLY A 43 11.32 5.36 0.95
C GLY A 43 9.87 4.88 0.90
N PHE A 44 9.44 4.36 -0.24
CA PHE A 44 8.05 3.96 -0.47
C PHE A 44 7.96 2.57 -1.07
N ASP A 45 7.05 1.77 -0.56
CA ASP A 45 6.82 0.42 -1.05
C ASP A 45 5.91 0.46 -2.27
N PHE A 46 6.37 -0.14 -3.36
CA PHE A 46 5.59 -0.39 -4.56
C PHE A 46 5.69 -1.86 -4.94
N SER A 47 4.59 -2.44 -5.39
CA SER A 47 4.55 -3.79 -5.96
C SER A 47 4.20 -3.74 -7.43
N PHE A 48 4.45 -4.80 -8.17
CA PHE A 48 3.93 -4.92 -9.52
C PHE A 48 2.40 -4.90 -9.50
N LYS A 49 1.80 -4.06 -10.34
CA LYS A 49 0.36 -3.98 -10.48
C LYS A 49 -0.19 -5.31 -11.02
N THR A 50 -1.33 -5.71 -10.46
CA THR A 50 -2.11 -6.87 -10.84
C THR A 50 -3.50 -6.43 -11.32
N PRO A 51 -4.27 -7.31 -12.00
CA PRO A 51 -5.64 -7.01 -12.39
C PRO A 51 -6.57 -6.67 -11.21
N TYR A 52 -6.24 -7.17 -10.01
CA TYR A 52 -7.02 -6.94 -8.79
C TYR A 52 -6.80 -5.55 -8.17
N ASP A 53 -5.72 -4.85 -8.53
CA ASP A 53 -5.42 -3.50 -8.05
C ASP A 53 -6.26 -2.46 -8.80
N THR A 54 -7.54 -2.44 -8.48
CA THR A 54 -8.52 -1.55 -9.12
C THR A 54 -8.65 -0.19 -8.44
N LYS A 55 -8.13 -0.05 -7.21
CA LYS A 55 -8.21 1.17 -6.39
C LYS A 55 -6.92 1.46 -5.62
N GLY A 56 -6.30 2.58 -5.93
CA GLY A 56 -5.09 3.10 -5.28
C GLY A 56 -4.19 3.79 -6.31
N GLY A 57 -2.95 4.02 -5.94
CA GLY A 57 -2.01 4.80 -6.74
C GLY A 57 -1.01 3.97 -7.52
N ILE A 58 -0.62 4.46 -8.70
CA ILE A 58 0.51 3.94 -9.48
C ILE A 58 1.66 4.96 -9.48
N LEU A 59 2.88 4.47 -9.64
CA LEU A 59 4.04 5.32 -9.85
C LEU A 59 4.01 5.88 -11.28
N VAL A 60 4.06 7.20 -11.39
CA VAL A 60 4.05 7.93 -12.67
C VAL A 60 5.09 9.03 -12.66
N GLU A 61 5.42 9.53 -13.83
CA GLU A 61 6.18 10.77 -13.99
C GLU A 61 5.18 11.92 -14.22
N ASN A 62 5.36 13.03 -13.51
CA ASN A 62 4.54 14.23 -13.70
C ASN A 62 5.06 15.11 -14.84
N ASP A 63 4.34 16.18 -15.17
CA ASP A 63 4.68 17.11 -16.26
C ASP A 63 6.06 17.78 -16.11
N LYS A 64 6.68 17.71 -14.93
CA LYS A 64 8.01 18.26 -14.65
C LYS A 64 9.12 17.20 -14.70
N GLY A 65 8.81 15.98 -15.14
CA GLY A 65 9.76 14.88 -15.19
C GLY A 65 10.08 14.26 -13.83
N ARG A 66 9.27 14.54 -12.79
CA ARG A 66 9.48 13.99 -11.44
C ARG A 66 8.56 12.81 -11.20
N LEU A 67 9.08 11.79 -10.54
CA LEU A 67 8.28 10.67 -10.07
C LEU A 67 7.28 11.13 -9.00
N THR A 68 6.05 10.63 -9.10
CA THR A 68 4.97 10.83 -8.13
C THR A 68 4.06 9.62 -8.09
N CYS A 69 3.23 9.52 -7.06
CA CYS A 69 2.11 8.60 -7.06
C CYS A 69 0.88 9.27 -7.66
N ALA A 70 0.07 8.54 -8.43
CA ALA A 70 -1.20 9.03 -8.96
C ALA A 70 -2.31 7.99 -8.74
N ASP A 71 -3.34 8.34 -7.98
CA ASP A 71 -4.50 7.47 -7.76
C ASP A 71 -5.33 7.28 -9.02
N ILE A 72 -5.66 6.02 -9.29
CA ILE A 72 -6.48 5.60 -10.42
C ILE A 72 -7.92 6.11 -10.22
N GLY A 73 -8.37 6.94 -11.15
CA GLY A 73 -9.68 7.58 -11.16
C GLY A 73 -9.69 9.01 -10.61
N ALA A 74 -8.70 9.40 -9.81
CA ALA A 74 -8.61 10.76 -9.25
C ALA A 74 -7.51 11.59 -9.92
N ALA A 75 -6.31 11.01 -10.09
CA ALA A 75 -5.16 11.68 -10.69
C ALA A 75 -4.82 11.14 -12.09
N VAL A 76 -5.07 9.86 -12.35
CA VAL A 76 -4.88 9.21 -13.66
C VAL A 76 -6.15 8.47 -14.07
N SER A 77 -6.54 8.52 -15.34
CA SER A 77 -7.74 7.83 -15.80
C SER A 77 -7.53 6.32 -15.88
N ARG A 78 -8.60 5.53 -15.70
CA ARG A 78 -8.54 4.07 -15.87
C ARG A 78 -8.17 3.66 -17.30
N GLU A 79 -8.59 4.45 -18.27
CA GLU A 79 -8.30 4.22 -19.68
C GLU A 79 -6.80 4.39 -19.96
N GLN A 80 -6.18 5.45 -19.45
CA GLN A 80 -4.74 5.65 -19.56
C GLN A 80 -3.95 4.50 -18.94
N VAL A 81 -4.37 4.01 -17.76
CA VAL A 81 -3.74 2.85 -17.12
C VAL A 81 -3.85 1.62 -18.01
N ARG A 82 -5.05 1.34 -18.53
CA ARG A 82 -5.30 0.20 -19.43
C ARG A 82 -4.45 0.28 -20.70
N GLU A 83 -4.33 1.46 -21.32
CA GLU A 83 -3.49 1.66 -22.50
C GLU A 83 -2.01 1.36 -22.22
N GLN A 84 -1.49 1.73 -21.05
CA GLN A 84 -0.11 1.39 -20.68
C GLN A 84 0.06 -0.12 -20.45
N GLU A 85 -0.91 -0.77 -19.81
CA GLU A 85 -0.90 -2.23 -19.60
C GLU A 85 -0.97 -2.98 -20.95
N GLU A 86 -1.85 -2.56 -21.86
CA GLU A 86 -1.98 -3.13 -23.22
C GLU A 86 -0.74 -2.90 -24.09
N ALA A 87 0.01 -1.81 -23.84
CA ALA A 87 1.31 -1.57 -24.44
C ALA A 87 2.45 -2.42 -23.83
N GLY A 88 2.13 -3.32 -22.89
CA GLY A 88 3.10 -4.21 -22.25
C GLY A 88 3.99 -3.53 -21.21
N LYS A 89 3.62 -2.34 -20.73
CA LYS A 89 4.39 -1.66 -19.69
C LYS A 89 4.06 -2.23 -18.32
N THR A 90 5.11 -2.52 -17.57
CA THR A 90 4.99 -2.91 -16.18
C THR A 90 4.71 -1.69 -15.31
N LEU A 91 3.55 -1.67 -14.65
CA LEU A 91 3.17 -0.61 -13.73
C LEU A 91 3.51 -0.99 -12.29
N LEU A 92 4.00 -0.01 -11.53
CA LEU A 92 4.24 -0.14 -10.10
C LEU A 92 3.07 0.46 -9.33
N PHE A 93 2.47 -0.33 -8.46
CA PHE A 93 1.33 0.00 -7.63
C PHE A 93 1.76 0.28 -6.19
N ASN A 94 1.31 1.39 -5.63
CA ASN A 94 1.67 1.85 -4.31
C ASN A 94 1.06 0.95 -3.23
N CYS A 95 1.91 0.42 -2.35
CA CYS A 95 1.52 -0.44 -1.23
C CYS A 95 1.01 0.33 0.00
N ALA A 96 0.79 1.64 -0.15
CA ALA A 96 0.38 2.56 0.89
C ALA A 96 1.27 2.48 2.15
N THR A 97 2.58 2.40 1.92
CA THR A 97 3.61 2.39 2.97
C THR A 97 4.71 3.38 2.59
N GLY A 98 4.95 4.34 3.47
CA GLY A 98 6.05 5.30 3.37
C GLY A 98 6.88 5.32 4.65
N LEU A 99 8.18 5.18 4.50
CA LEU A 99 9.17 5.35 5.54
C LEU A 99 9.83 6.72 5.35
N PHE A 100 9.75 7.60 6.35
CA PHE A 100 10.27 8.96 6.26
C PHE A 100 11.42 9.20 7.23
N ASP A 101 12.42 9.96 6.79
CA ASP A 101 13.32 10.68 7.69
C ASP A 101 12.50 11.72 8.46
N LEU A 102 12.39 11.53 9.77
CA LEU A 102 11.53 12.35 10.63
C LEU A 102 12.04 13.79 10.78
N PRO A 103 13.35 14.08 10.91
CA PRO A 103 13.88 15.43 10.86
C PRO A 103 13.48 16.19 9.58
N PHE A 104 13.68 15.58 8.41
CA PHE A 104 13.30 16.14 7.11
C PHE A 104 11.79 16.38 7.05
N LEU A 105 10.99 15.37 7.42
CA LEU A 105 9.53 15.51 7.40
C LEU A 105 9.10 16.70 8.26
N CYS A 106 9.60 16.80 9.50
CA CYS A 106 9.25 17.87 10.43
C CYS A 106 9.59 19.27 9.91
N SER A 107 10.70 19.44 9.19
CA SER A 107 11.10 20.73 8.63
C SER A 107 10.32 21.13 7.38
N HIS A 108 9.70 20.17 6.68
CA HIS A 108 8.95 20.41 5.43
C HIS A 108 7.43 20.20 5.55
N LEU A 109 6.92 19.80 6.73
CA LEU A 109 5.48 19.53 6.93
C LEU A 109 4.56 20.68 6.49
N ASP A 110 4.92 21.92 6.80
CA ASP A 110 4.09 23.08 6.45
C ASP A 110 4.06 23.29 4.93
N GLU A 111 5.20 23.10 4.25
CA GLU A 111 5.29 23.14 2.80
C GLU A 111 4.48 22.01 2.15
N ILE A 112 4.65 20.77 2.63
CA ILE A 112 3.92 19.60 2.12
C ILE A 112 2.42 19.84 2.22
N ILE A 113 1.92 20.30 3.36
CA ILE A 113 0.47 20.52 3.56
C ILE A 113 -0.07 21.57 2.58
N ASN A 114 0.68 22.63 2.30
CA ASN A 114 0.26 23.71 1.42
C ASN A 114 0.37 23.34 -0.07
N ASN A 115 1.31 22.45 -0.43
CA ASN A 115 1.64 22.15 -1.83
C ASN A 115 1.12 20.78 -2.30
N LEU A 116 0.61 19.93 -1.41
CA LEU A 116 0.03 18.64 -1.80
C LEU A 116 -1.21 18.88 -2.69
N PRO A 117 -1.32 18.24 -3.86
CA PRO A 117 -2.42 18.50 -4.79
C PRO A 117 -3.79 18.30 -4.17
N LEU A 118 -4.68 19.26 -4.39
CA LEU A 118 -6.10 19.12 -4.06
C LEU A 118 -6.82 18.48 -5.25
N ARG A 119 -7.43 17.32 -5.01
CA ARG A 119 -8.28 16.63 -5.98
C ARG A 119 -9.74 16.91 -5.66
N ILE A 120 -10.52 17.19 -6.70
CA ILE A 120 -11.97 17.38 -6.60
C ILE A 120 -12.62 16.26 -7.41
N SER A 121 -13.49 15.49 -6.78
CA SER A 121 -14.26 14.43 -7.43
C SER A 121 -15.76 14.61 -7.16
N GLU A 122 -16.58 14.32 -8.16
CA GLU A 122 -18.03 14.26 -8.01
C GLU A 122 -18.42 12.85 -7.56
N GLN A 123 -19.15 12.77 -6.45
CA GLN A 123 -19.61 11.52 -5.86
C GLN A 123 -21.12 11.41 -6.04
N HIS A 124 -21.54 10.29 -6.60
CA HIS A 124 -22.95 9.90 -6.74
C HIS A 124 -23.20 8.71 -5.82
N LYS A 125 -23.72 8.96 -4.61
CA LYS A 125 -23.98 7.92 -3.61
C LYS A 125 -25.45 7.93 -3.19
N ASP A 126 -25.86 6.91 -2.44
CA ASP A 126 -27.23 6.78 -1.91
C ASP A 126 -27.64 7.99 -1.06
N ALA A 127 -26.68 8.62 -0.39
CA ALA A 127 -26.88 9.84 0.40
C ALA A 127 -27.09 11.12 -0.44
N GLY A 128 -26.93 11.04 -1.76
CA GLY A 128 -27.05 12.14 -2.71
C GLY A 128 -25.77 12.42 -3.50
N ASN A 129 -25.83 13.50 -4.28
CA ASN A 129 -24.71 13.98 -5.08
C ASN A 129 -23.93 15.03 -4.30
N TYR A 130 -22.61 14.90 -4.25
CA TYR A 130 -21.74 15.88 -3.61
C TYR A 130 -20.34 15.88 -4.21
N SER A 131 -19.69 17.04 -4.18
CA SER A 131 -18.27 17.15 -4.51
C SER A 131 -17.43 16.79 -3.28
N GLN A 132 -16.47 15.90 -3.45
CA GLN A 132 -15.45 15.56 -2.46
C GLN A 132 -14.14 16.22 -2.83
N THR A 133 -13.55 16.94 -1.89
CA THR A 133 -12.21 17.51 -2.02
C THR A 133 -11.26 16.74 -1.13
N GLU A 134 -10.15 16.25 -1.68
CA GLU A 134 -9.19 15.42 -0.96
C GLU A 134 -7.76 15.76 -1.36
N GLN A 135 -6.82 15.52 -0.46
CA GLN A 135 -5.40 15.44 -0.78
C GLN A 135 -4.97 14.00 -0.59
N ILE A 136 -4.36 13.41 -1.61
CA ILE A 136 -3.90 12.03 -1.55
C ILE A 136 -2.50 12.01 -0.94
N THR A 137 -2.36 11.38 0.22
CA THR A 137 -1.12 11.33 1.01
C THR A 137 0.11 11.00 0.16
N TRP A 138 -0.02 10.05 -0.76
CA TRP A 138 1.11 9.54 -1.54
C TRP A 138 1.54 10.44 -2.70
N GLU A 139 0.78 11.48 -3.02
CA GLU A 139 1.25 12.51 -3.96
C GLU A 139 2.41 13.33 -3.38
N VAL A 140 2.75 13.13 -2.10
CA VAL A 140 3.95 13.70 -1.47
C VAL A 140 5.22 13.30 -2.22
N LEU A 141 5.26 12.15 -2.91
CA LEU A 141 6.40 11.74 -3.74
C LEU A 141 6.80 12.84 -4.74
N GLY A 142 5.81 13.51 -5.34
CA GLY A 142 6.05 14.59 -6.30
C GLY A 142 6.65 15.86 -5.69
N LEU A 143 6.65 15.99 -4.36
CA LEU A 143 7.23 17.09 -3.60
C LEU A 143 8.64 16.77 -3.06
N LEU A 144 9.05 15.49 -3.08
CA LEU A 144 10.34 15.06 -2.56
C LEU A 144 11.43 15.13 -3.63
N ASP A 145 12.60 15.63 -3.26
CA ASP A 145 13.73 15.80 -4.17
C ASP A 145 14.54 14.51 -4.33
N ASP A 146 14.67 13.71 -3.26
CA ASP A 146 15.40 12.45 -3.30
C ASP A 146 14.83 11.39 -2.35
N PHE A 147 14.32 10.31 -2.93
CA PHE A 147 13.66 9.22 -2.21
C PHE A 147 13.94 7.84 -2.83
N LEU A 148 13.59 6.79 -2.09
CA LEU A 148 13.67 5.40 -2.52
C LEU A 148 12.32 4.87 -2.98
N VAL A 149 12.34 4.00 -4.00
CA VAL A 149 11.23 3.14 -4.36
C VAL A 149 11.66 1.71 -4.09
N PHE A 150 11.00 1.05 -3.13
CA PHE A 150 11.22 -0.35 -2.85
C PHE A 150 10.25 -1.18 -3.69
N ALA A 151 10.77 -1.95 -4.63
CA ALA A 151 9.99 -2.97 -5.33
C ALA A 151 9.81 -4.17 -4.40
N VAL A 152 8.63 -4.27 -3.79
CA VAL A 152 8.33 -5.29 -2.77
C VAL A 152 7.44 -6.40 -3.29
N GLU A 153 7.57 -7.57 -2.67
CA GLU A 153 6.65 -8.67 -2.92
C GLU A 153 5.30 -8.39 -2.25
N LYS A 154 4.23 -8.41 -3.04
CA LYS A 154 2.88 -8.03 -2.57
C LYS A 154 2.41 -8.87 -1.39
N SER A 155 2.54 -10.20 -1.44
CA SER A 155 2.06 -11.06 -0.36
C SER A 155 2.78 -10.82 0.98
N MET A 156 3.95 -10.18 0.92
CA MET A 156 4.78 -9.90 2.08
C MET A 156 4.51 -8.54 2.70
N ARG A 157 4.21 -7.52 1.87
CA ARG A 157 4.20 -6.11 2.27
C ARG A 157 2.86 -5.39 2.02
N PHE A 158 1.97 -6.01 1.25
CA PHE A 158 0.71 -5.40 0.83
C PHE A 158 -0.44 -6.41 0.79
N LEU A 159 -1.11 -6.50 1.94
CA LEU A 159 -2.32 -7.30 2.16
C LEU A 159 -3.48 -6.34 2.46
N PRO A 160 -4.01 -5.63 1.44
CA PRO A 160 -5.09 -4.67 1.63
C PRO A 160 -6.44 -5.38 1.86
N SER A 161 -7.32 -4.70 2.60
CA SER A 161 -8.73 -5.07 2.80
C SER A 161 -9.66 -3.98 2.26
N LYS A 162 -9.48 -3.58 0.99
CA LYS A 162 -10.26 -2.48 0.37
C LYS A 162 -11.58 -2.98 -0.23
N VAL A 163 -11.59 -4.20 -0.73
CA VAL A 163 -12.78 -4.83 -1.32
C VAL A 163 -13.01 -6.17 -0.65
N LEU A 164 -14.29 -6.49 -0.39
CA LEU A 164 -14.70 -7.76 0.25
C LEU A 164 -14.10 -9.01 -0.44
N ILE A 165 -13.93 -8.97 -1.77
CA ILE A 165 -13.33 -10.08 -2.51
C ILE A 165 -11.87 -10.33 -2.13
N GLU A 166 -11.09 -9.28 -1.82
CA GLU A 166 -9.70 -9.42 -1.36
C GLU A 166 -9.64 -10.20 -0.05
N ASN A 167 -10.59 -9.95 0.84
CA ASN A 167 -10.69 -10.66 2.12
C ASN A 167 -11.03 -12.12 1.93
N PHE A 168 -11.97 -12.45 1.03
CA PHE A 168 -12.26 -13.84 0.70
C PHE A 168 -11.05 -14.54 0.08
N MET A 169 -10.36 -13.89 -0.86
CA MET A 169 -9.14 -14.43 -1.48
C MET A 169 -8.04 -14.69 -0.44
N ALA A 170 -7.76 -13.74 0.45
CA ALA A 170 -6.74 -13.88 1.49
C ALA A 170 -7.12 -14.89 2.58
N SER A 171 -8.41 -15.05 2.91
CA SER A 171 -8.88 -15.98 3.95
C SER A 171 -8.62 -17.45 3.62
N GLY A 172 -8.45 -17.78 2.34
CA GLY A 172 -8.28 -19.16 1.87
C GLY A 172 -9.57 -19.97 1.76
N ILE A 173 -10.73 -19.35 2.00
CA ILE A 173 -12.04 -19.97 1.77
C ILE A 173 -12.13 -20.42 0.31
N GLY A 174 -12.44 -21.72 0.11
CA GLY A 174 -12.57 -22.31 -1.22
C GLY A 174 -11.25 -22.63 -1.92
N LEU A 175 -10.08 -22.50 -1.28
CA LEU A 175 -8.78 -22.88 -1.89
C LEU A 175 -8.69 -24.39 -2.19
N GLU A 176 -9.12 -25.24 -1.26
CA GLU A 176 -9.15 -26.71 -1.43
C GLU A 176 -10.24 -27.13 -2.44
N GLU A 177 -11.38 -26.43 -2.43
CA GLU A 177 -12.53 -26.69 -3.31
C GLU A 177 -12.39 -26.06 -4.70
N SER A 178 -11.42 -25.17 -4.93
CA SER A 178 -11.13 -24.58 -6.24
C SER A 178 -10.79 -25.62 -7.30
N SER A 179 -10.30 -26.79 -6.88
CA SER A 179 -10.11 -27.98 -7.73
C SER A 179 -11.42 -28.64 -8.18
N LYS A 180 -12.54 -28.35 -7.50
CA LYS A 180 -13.89 -28.92 -7.70
C LYS A 180 -14.90 -27.93 -8.27
N ILE A 181 -14.62 -26.63 -8.23
CA ILE A 181 -15.42 -25.63 -8.92
C ILE A 181 -15.10 -25.78 -10.42
N ASN A 182 -15.95 -26.54 -11.12
CA ASN A 182 -15.95 -26.64 -12.57
C ASN A 182 -16.31 -25.27 -13.16
N GLY A 183 -15.31 -24.39 -13.25
CA GLY A 183 -15.48 -22.98 -13.59
C GLY A 183 -14.27 -22.12 -13.23
N THR A 184 -13.15 -22.37 -13.93
CA THR A 184 -12.21 -21.34 -14.43
C THR A 184 -11.76 -20.24 -13.45
N LEU A 185 -10.95 -20.57 -12.46
CA LEU A 185 -9.85 -19.67 -12.10
C LEU A 185 -8.70 -20.03 -13.03
N ASP A 186 -8.23 -19.08 -13.85
CA ASP A 186 -7.00 -19.29 -14.60
C ASP A 186 -5.82 -19.51 -13.62
N SER A 187 -4.73 -20.09 -14.13
CA SER A 187 -3.57 -20.46 -13.32
C SER A 187 -2.96 -19.27 -12.59
N GLU A 188 -3.04 -18.07 -13.16
CA GLU A 188 -2.48 -16.84 -12.59
C GLU A 188 -3.31 -16.35 -11.40
N SER A 189 -4.64 -16.33 -11.57
CA SER A 189 -5.60 -16.02 -10.52
C SER A 189 -5.47 -16.99 -9.34
N GLY A 190 -5.37 -18.28 -9.62
CA GLY A 190 -5.16 -19.30 -8.59
C GLY A 190 -3.85 -19.13 -7.84
N ALA A 191 -2.75 -18.81 -8.55
CA ALA A 191 -1.46 -18.53 -7.92
C ALA A 191 -1.51 -17.25 -7.06
N TYR A 192 -2.16 -16.20 -7.54
CA TYR A 192 -2.33 -14.95 -6.81
C TYR A 192 -3.06 -15.15 -5.48
N ILE A 193 -4.19 -15.86 -5.48
CA ILE A 193 -4.98 -16.14 -4.27
C ILE A 193 -4.14 -16.97 -3.27
N LYS A 194 -3.45 -18.01 -3.75
CA LYS A 194 -2.56 -18.82 -2.90
C LYS A 194 -1.45 -18.00 -2.27
N ASN A 195 -0.84 -17.09 -3.05
CA ASN A 195 0.20 -16.20 -2.54
C ASN A 195 -0.34 -15.23 -1.49
N LEU A 196 -1.50 -14.59 -1.73
CA LEU A 196 -2.15 -13.73 -0.73
C LEU A 196 -2.47 -14.48 0.56
N HIS A 197 -3.03 -15.69 0.45
CA HIS A 197 -3.36 -16.51 1.61
C HIS A 197 -2.11 -16.92 2.40
N ALA A 198 -1.05 -17.34 1.71
CA ALA A 198 0.23 -17.65 2.34
C ALA A 198 0.82 -16.42 3.04
N GLY A 199 0.73 -15.25 2.39
CA GLY A 199 1.13 -13.97 2.96
C GLY A 199 0.39 -13.62 4.25
N LEU A 200 -0.95 -13.75 4.25
CA LEU A 200 -1.78 -13.53 5.43
C LEU A 200 -1.41 -14.49 6.57
N ARG A 201 -1.35 -15.81 6.29
CA ARG A 201 -0.97 -16.80 7.32
C ARG A 201 0.39 -16.49 7.92
N ARG A 202 1.38 -16.15 7.08
CA ARG A 202 2.70 -15.75 7.52
C ARG A 202 2.65 -14.53 8.42
N ALA A 203 1.92 -13.48 8.04
CA ALA A 203 1.79 -12.27 8.83
C ALA A 203 1.18 -12.58 10.21
N LEU A 204 0.07 -13.34 10.24
CA LEU A 204 -0.59 -13.74 11.49
C LEU A 204 0.35 -14.52 12.41
N LEU A 205 1.11 -15.47 11.86
CA LEU A 205 2.05 -16.31 12.62
C LEU A 205 3.28 -15.53 13.11
N GLN A 206 3.96 -14.81 12.21
CA GLN A 206 5.32 -14.31 12.43
C GLN A 206 5.34 -12.86 12.93
N GLU A 207 4.41 -12.03 12.46
CA GLU A 207 4.42 -10.59 12.75
C GLU A 207 3.46 -10.25 13.88
N TYR A 208 2.29 -10.91 13.92
CA TYR A 208 1.26 -10.69 14.93
C TYR A 208 1.30 -11.67 16.11
N GLY A 209 2.16 -12.69 16.06
CA GLY A 209 2.34 -13.65 17.14
C GLY A 209 1.08 -14.48 17.45
N LEU A 210 0.28 -14.79 16.42
CA LEU A 210 -0.90 -15.63 16.55
C LEU A 210 -0.59 -17.08 16.21
N ALA A 211 -1.34 -18.01 16.80
CA ALA A 211 -1.37 -19.41 16.45
C ALA A 211 -2.78 -19.80 16.00
N GLU A 212 -2.87 -20.76 15.08
CA GLU A 212 -4.14 -21.31 14.63
C GLU A 212 -4.50 -22.55 15.47
N ALA A 213 -5.66 -22.51 16.11
CA ALA A 213 -6.24 -23.64 16.85
C ALA A 213 -7.70 -23.81 16.43
N GLU A 214 -8.06 -25.01 15.96
CA GLU A 214 -9.43 -25.35 15.53
C GLU A 214 -10.04 -24.35 14.52
N GLY A 215 -9.22 -23.79 13.64
CA GLY A 215 -9.66 -22.81 12.63
C GLY A 215 -9.84 -21.39 13.16
N VAL A 216 -9.36 -21.10 14.38
CA VAL A 216 -9.39 -19.77 15.00
C VAL A 216 -7.96 -19.30 15.27
N TRP A 217 -7.70 -18.03 14.98
CA TRP A 217 -6.42 -17.38 15.29
C TRP A 217 -6.45 -16.78 16.70
N LEU A 218 -5.54 -17.22 17.56
CA LEU A 218 -5.44 -16.79 18.95
C LEU A 218 -4.01 -16.35 19.27
N PRO A 219 -3.79 -15.43 20.23
CA PRO A 219 -2.43 -15.07 20.64
C PRO A 219 -1.63 -16.31 21.06
N ALA A 220 -0.39 -16.46 20.59
CA ALA A 220 0.41 -17.65 20.88
C ALA A 220 0.65 -17.87 22.38
N ASP A 221 0.68 -16.79 23.17
CA ASP A 221 0.86 -16.83 24.62
C ASP A 221 -0.42 -17.20 25.40
N SER A 222 -1.52 -17.53 24.71
CA SER A 222 -2.82 -17.84 25.35
C SER A 222 -2.86 -19.20 26.07
N GLY A 223 -1.78 -19.98 26.05
CA GLY A 223 -1.69 -21.26 26.78
C GLY A 223 -2.55 -22.39 26.20
N LEU A 224 -2.71 -22.44 24.87
CA LEU A 224 -3.26 -23.59 24.15
C LEU A 224 -2.21 -24.68 23.91
#